data_AF-A0A838G3V6-F1
#
_entry.id   AF-A0A838G3V6-F1
#
_cell.length_a   1.000
_cell.length_b   1.000
_cell.length_c   1.000
_cell.angle_alpha   90.00
_cell.angle_beta   90.00
_cell.angle_gamma   90.00
#
_symmetry.space_group_name_H-M   'P 1'
#
loop_
_entity.id
_entity.type
_entity.pdbx_description
1 polymer ?
#
loop_
_entity_poly.entity_id
_entity_poly.type
_entity_poly.pdbx_seq_one_letter_code
_entity_poly.pdbx_strand_id
1 'polypeptide(L)'
;MSERLKALADAGVSIWLDDLSRERVETGNLADLVKKSSVVGVTTNPTIFATALADGERYDAQLNELVAAGTDVDRAIFELTTTDVRDACDVLMDTWKATDGVDGRVSIEVAPGLASDTDATI
;
A
#
# COMPACT_ATOMS: atom_id res chain seq x y z
N MET A 1 20.77 -0.85 -9.15
CA MET A 1 20.64 -0.56 -7.71
C MET A 1 21.18 0.83 -7.49
N SER A 2 20.41 1.72 -6.87
CA SER A 2 20.89 3.07 -6.57
C SER A 2 21.94 3.00 -5.46
N GLU A 3 23.18 3.39 -5.73
CA GLU A 3 24.26 3.37 -4.73
C GLU A 3 23.92 4.23 -3.50
N ARG A 4 23.14 5.31 -3.69
CA ARG A 4 22.71 6.20 -2.60
C ARG A 4 21.72 5.54 -1.66
N LEU A 5 20.71 4.83 -2.21
CA LEU A 5 19.73 4.11 -1.40
C LEU A 5 20.39 2.93 -0.67
N LYS A 6 21.33 2.25 -1.34
CA LYS A 6 22.13 1.22 -0.68
C LYS A 6 22.96 1.78 0.47
N ALA A 7 23.67 2.89 0.28
CA ALA A 7 24.46 3.50 1.33
C ALA A 7 23.62 3.92 2.55
N LEU A 8 22.40 4.40 2.33
CA LEU A 8 21.47 4.77 3.40
C LEU A 8 20.97 3.54 4.16
N ALA A 9 20.60 2.47 3.44
CA ALA A 9 20.21 1.19 4.05
C ALA A 9 21.37 0.55 4.84
N ASP A 10 22.59 0.55 4.27
CA ASP A 10 23.80 0.04 4.93
C ASP A 10 24.15 0.85 6.20
N ALA A 11 23.71 2.11 6.29
CA ALA A 11 23.82 2.95 7.48
C ALA A 11 22.70 2.71 8.53
N GLY A 12 21.79 1.77 8.28
CA GLY A 12 20.72 1.37 9.21
C GLY A 12 19.41 2.14 9.07
N VAL A 13 19.19 2.83 7.94
CA VAL A 13 17.94 3.56 7.68
C VAL A 13 17.01 2.74 6.78
N SER A 14 15.80 2.48 7.27
CA SER A 14 14.72 1.84 6.50
C SER A 14 14.15 2.79 5.45
N ILE A 15 14.16 2.38 4.18
CA ILE A 15 13.63 3.16 3.06
C ILE A 15 12.23 2.67 2.73
N TRP A 16 11.25 3.55 2.84
CA TRP A 16 9.86 3.24 2.54
C TRP A 16 9.41 3.95 1.26
N LEU A 17 8.53 3.31 0.52
CA LEU A 17 7.87 3.89 -0.64
C LEU A 17 6.59 4.60 -0.19
N ASP A 18 6.48 5.88 -0.52
CA ASP A 18 5.28 6.69 -0.23
C ASP A 18 4.33 6.72 -1.43
N ASP A 19 3.88 5.53 -1.82
CA ASP A 19 2.93 5.30 -2.91
C ASP A 19 2.46 3.83 -2.93
N LEU A 20 1.21 3.61 -3.33
CA LEU A 20 0.69 2.28 -3.62
C LEU A 20 -0.42 2.38 -4.68
N SER A 21 -0.33 1.52 -5.69
CA SER A 21 -1.40 1.30 -6.65
C SER A 21 -1.49 -0.18 -7.00
N ARG A 22 -2.68 -0.64 -7.37
CA ARG A 22 -2.89 -1.99 -7.92
C ARG A 22 -1.93 -2.33 -9.04
N GLU A 23 -1.71 -1.41 -9.97
CA GLU A 23 -0.76 -1.59 -11.07
C GLU A 23 0.64 -1.91 -10.54
N ARG A 24 1.12 -1.17 -9.54
CA ARG A 24 2.46 -1.36 -8.99
C ARG A 24 2.64 -2.76 -8.39
N VAL A 25 1.59 -3.31 -7.78
CA VAL A 25 1.59 -4.67 -7.23
C VAL A 25 1.52 -5.70 -8.36
N GLU A 26 0.51 -5.62 -9.22
CA GLU A 26 0.24 -6.62 -10.28
C GLU A 26 1.36 -6.72 -11.33
N THR A 27 2.00 -5.60 -11.66
CA THR A 27 3.11 -5.57 -12.63
C THR A 27 4.43 -6.07 -12.03
N GLY A 28 4.47 -6.34 -10.72
CA GLY A 28 5.68 -6.71 -10.00
C GLY A 28 6.63 -5.53 -9.75
N ASN A 29 6.21 -4.30 -10.04
CA ASN A 29 7.04 -3.12 -9.81
C ASN A 29 7.41 -2.94 -8.33
N LEU A 30 6.47 -3.17 -7.40
CA LEU A 30 6.77 -3.12 -5.96
C LEU A 30 7.84 -4.15 -5.57
N ALA A 31 7.69 -5.39 -6.06
CA ALA A 31 8.68 -6.44 -5.81
C ALA A 31 10.07 -6.10 -6.37
N ASP A 32 10.11 -5.41 -7.51
CA ASP A 32 11.34 -4.90 -8.09
C ASP A 32 11.98 -3.79 -7.25
N LEU A 33 11.20 -2.88 -6.68
CA LEU A 33 11.69 -1.84 -5.77
C LEU A 33 12.29 -2.45 -4.50
N VAL A 34 11.65 -3.48 -3.94
CA VAL A 34 12.17 -4.23 -2.79
C VAL A 34 13.54 -4.84 -3.14
N LYS A 35 13.63 -5.55 -4.29
CA LYS A 35 14.85 -6.26 -4.70
C LYS A 35 15.99 -5.34 -5.14
N LYS A 36 15.67 -4.23 -5.81
CA LYS A 36 16.65 -3.43 -6.57
C LYS A 36 16.90 -2.04 -6.00
N SER A 37 16.04 -1.55 -5.11
CA SER A 37 16.06 -0.18 -4.60
C SER A 37 16.05 -0.08 -3.08
N SER A 38 16.27 -1.19 -2.36
CA SER A 38 16.32 -1.24 -0.89
C SER A 38 15.02 -0.78 -0.20
N VAL A 39 13.88 -0.84 -0.90
CA VAL A 39 12.58 -0.53 -0.30
C VAL A 39 12.18 -1.64 0.65
N VAL A 40 11.81 -1.28 1.87
CA VAL A 40 11.48 -2.23 2.94
C VAL A 40 10.11 -1.97 3.59
N GLY A 41 9.37 -0.96 3.14
CA GLY A 41 8.01 -0.68 3.59
C GLY A 41 7.26 0.22 2.62
N VAL A 42 5.96 0.35 2.83
CA VAL A 42 5.05 1.17 2.00
C VAL A 42 4.13 1.99 2.89
N THR A 43 3.88 3.25 2.51
CA THR A 43 2.82 4.08 3.07
C THR A 43 1.74 4.36 2.04
N THR A 44 0.51 4.47 2.53
CA THR A 44 -0.64 4.94 1.76
C THR A 44 -1.31 6.07 2.52
N ASN A 45 -2.09 6.86 1.81
CA ASN A 45 -2.97 7.90 2.35
C ASN A 45 -4.12 8.12 1.34
N PRO A 46 -5.20 8.83 1.71
CA PRO A 46 -6.33 9.08 0.83
C PRO A 46 -5.95 9.73 -0.51
N THR A 47 -4.94 10.59 -0.55
CA THR A 47 -4.50 11.22 -1.80
C THR A 47 -3.85 10.22 -2.75
N ILE A 48 -2.98 9.34 -2.24
CA ILE A 48 -2.38 8.25 -3.02
C ILE A 48 -3.45 7.39 -3.67
N PHE A 49 -4.45 6.94 -2.90
CA PHE A 49 -5.53 6.11 -3.44
C PHE A 49 -6.46 6.86 -4.38
N ALA A 50 -6.75 8.14 -4.13
CA ALA A 50 -7.55 8.94 -5.04
C ALA A 50 -6.90 9.04 -6.43
N THR A 51 -5.57 9.25 -6.48
CA THR A 51 -4.82 9.22 -7.74
C THR A 51 -4.86 7.85 -8.39
N ALA A 52 -4.57 6.80 -7.63
CA ALA A 52 -4.54 5.44 -8.17
C ALA A 52 -5.90 4.99 -8.74
N LEU A 53 -7.00 5.30 -8.06
CA LEU A 53 -8.36 4.98 -8.49
C LEU A 53 -8.81 5.82 -9.70
N ALA A 54 -8.38 7.08 -9.79
CA ALA A 54 -8.74 7.97 -10.89
C ALA A 54 -8.18 7.53 -12.25
N ASP A 55 -7.02 6.87 -12.26
CA ASP A 55 -6.34 6.42 -13.48
C ASP A 55 -6.83 5.05 -14.00
N GLY A 56 -7.87 4.45 -13.42
CA GLY A 56 -7.85 3.00 -13.20
C GLY A 56 -8.88 2.11 -13.90
N GLU A 57 -8.56 1.62 -15.10
CA GLU A 57 -9.19 0.42 -15.70
C GLU A 57 -8.97 -0.85 -14.84
N ARG A 58 -7.87 -0.91 -14.07
CA ARG A 58 -7.52 -2.07 -13.23
C ARG A 58 -8.42 -2.26 -12.02
N TYR A 59 -9.18 -1.23 -11.63
CA TYR A 59 -10.14 -1.32 -10.53
C TYR A 59 -11.54 -1.71 -11.01
N ASP A 60 -11.82 -1.61 -12.31
CA ASP A 60 -13.15 -1.83 -12.88
C ASP A 60 -13.74 -3.18 -12.52
N ALA A 61 -12.95 -4.25 -12.54
CA ALA A 61 -13.45 -5.59 -12.23
C ALA A 61 -14.02 -5.66 -10.80
N GLN A 62 -13.22 -5.29 -9.79
CA GLN A 62 -13.67 -5.31 -8.39
C GLN A 62 -14.75 -4.24 -8.14
N LEU A 63 -14.64 -3.07 -8.75
CA LEU A 63 -15.65 -2.01 -8.61
C LEU A 63 -17.00 -2.47 -9.16
N ASN A 64 -17.03 -3.14 -10.32
CA ASN A 64 -18.26 -3.69 -10.89
C ASN A 64 -18.89 -4.76 -10.00
N GLU A 65 -18.08 -5.62 -9.37
CA GLU A 65 -18.57 -6.60 -8.38
C GLU A 65 -19.20 -5.91 -7.16
N LEU A 66 -18.54 -4.88 -6.62
CA LEU A 66 -19.03 -4.12 -5.48
C LEU A 66 -20.33 -3.36 -5.80
N VAL A 67 -20.42 -2.77 -7.00
CA VAL A 67 -21.63 -2.09 -7.49
C VAL A 67 -22.76 -3.10 -7.69
N ALA A 68 -22.49 -4.26 -8.29
CA ALA A 68 -23.48 -5.31 -8.47
C ALA A 68 -24.02 -5.86 -7.13
N ALA A 69 -23.19 -5.84 -6.09
CA ALA A 69 -23.57 -6.19 -4.73
C ALA A 69 -24.34 -5.08 -3.99
N GLY A 70 -24.51 -3.89 -4.58
CA GLY A 70 -25.20 -2.76 -3.96
C GLY A 70 -24.38 -2.08 -2.84
N THR A 71 -23.06 -2.18 -2.90
CA THR A 71 -22.14 -1.60 -1.92
C THR A 71 -22.14 -0.07 -2.01
N ASP A 72 -22.16 0.63 -0.87
CA ASP A 72 -22.01 2.09 -0.84
C ASP A 72 -20.57 2.52 -1.16
N VAL A 73 -20.39 3.83 -1.41
CA VAL A 73 -19.11 4.39 -1.85
C VAL A 73 -18.01 4.22 -0.80
N ASP A 74 -18.31 4.46 0.48
CA ASP A 74 -17.31 4.38 1.56
C ASP A 74 -16.83 2.95 1.72
N ARG A 75 -17.76 1.99 1.68
CA ARG A 75 -17.40 0.56 1.73
C ARG A 75 -16.66 0.12 0.47
N ALA A 76 -17.01 0.62 -0.70
CA ALA A 76 -16.30 0.28 -1.93
C ALA A 76 -14.84 0.75 -1.90
N ILE A 77 -14.60 1.99 -1.46
CA ILE A 77 -13.24 2.53 -1.26
C ILE A 77 -12.47 1.68 -0.24
N PHE A 78 -13.10 1.35 0.89
CA PHE A 78 -12.49 0.50 1.90
C PHE A 78 -12.04 -0.86 1.33
N GLU A 79 -12.90 -1.53 0.57
CA GLU A 79 -12.60 -2.84 -0.02
C GLU A 79 -11.53 -2.78 -1.10
N LEU A 80 -11.55 -1.74 -1.95
CA LEU A 80 -10.53 -1.56 -3.00
C LEU A 80 -9.15 -1.33 -2.39
N THR A 81 -9.06 -0.39 -1.45
CA THR A 81 -7.79 0.01 -0.81
C THR A 81 -7.24 -1.08 0.10
N THR A 82 -8.10 -1.78 0.84
CA THR A 82 -7.69 -2.91 1.70
C THR A 82 -7.17 -4.09 0.88
N THR A 83 -7.76 -4.36 -0.29
CA THR A 83 -7.24 -5.38 -1.20
C THR A 83 -5.81 -5.06 -1.64
N ASP A 84 -5.57 -3.83 -2.11
CA ASP A 84 -4.23 -3.43 -2.55
C ASP A 84 -3.20 -3.49 -1.41
N VAL A 85 -3.57 -3.07 -0.20
CA VAL A 85 -2.71 -3.14 0.99
C VAL A 85 -2.39 -4.58 1.38
N ARG A 86 -3.38 -5.48 1.34
CA ARG A 86 -3.18 -6.90 1.61
C ARG A 86 -2.21 -7.52 0.60
N ASP A 87 -2.38 -7.24 -0.68
CA ASP A 87 -1.52 -7.81 -1.72
C ASP A 87 -0.10 -7.23 -1.64
N ALA A 88 0.05 -5.96 -1.24
CA ALA A 88 1.35 -5.38 -0.93
C ALA A 88 2.02 -6.01 0.31
N CYS A 89 1.24 -6.41 1.32
CA CYS A 89 1.77 -7.15 2.48
C CYS A 89 2.37 -8.48 2.05
N ASP A 90 1.74 -9.19 1.11
CA ASP A 90 2.27 -10.44 0.57
C ASP A 90 3.62 -10.23 -0.15
N VAL A 91 3.77 -9.13 -0.90
CA VAL A 91 5.04 -8.76 -1.55
C VAL A 91 6.15 -8.49 -0.53
N LEU A 92 5.81 -7.91 0.63
CA LEU A 92 6.77 -7.54 1.68
C LEU A 92 6.98 -8.62 2.76
N MET A 93 6.29 -9.76 2.64
CA MET A 93 6.31 -10.84 3.63
C MET A 93 7.74 -11.36 3.94
N ASP A 94 8.59 -11.48 2.92
CA ASP A 94 9.97 -11.97 3.12
C ASP A 94 10.83 -10.94 3.87
N THR A 95 10.65 -9.64 3.60
CA THR A 95 11.30 -8.55 4.34
C THR A 95 10.83 -8.54 5.79
N TRP A 96 9.53 -8.73 6.02
CA TRP A 96 8.95 -8.81 7.36
C TRP A 96 9.58 -9.95 8.16
N LYS A 97 9.66 -11.16 7.58
CA LYS A 97 10.27 -12.32 8.23
C LYS A 97 11.77 -12.11 8.50
N ALA A 98 12.50 -11.55 7.54
CA ALA A 98 13.94 -11.36 7.65
C ALA A 98 14.34 -10.33 8.72
N THR A 99 13.43 -9.43 9.08
CA THR A 99 13.67 -8.34 10.02
C THR A 99 12.95 -8.53 11.36
N ASP A 100 12.41 -9.73 11.63
CA ASP A 100 11.60 -10.03 12.82
C ASP A 100 10.44 -9.02 12.98
N GLY A 101 9.85 -8.64 11.86
CA GLY A 101 8.78 -7.66 11.77
C GLY A 101 9.20 -6.21 12.00
N VAL A 102 10.48 -5.85 12.06
CA VAL A 102 10.84 -4.42 12.13
C VAL A 102 10.42 -3.71 10.83
N ASP A 103 10.76 -4.28 9.68
CA ASP A 103 10.36 -3.80 8.36
C ASP A 103 9.31 -4.73 7.72
N GLY A 104 9.08 -4.58 6.41
CA GLY A 104 8.08 -5.32 5.66
C GLY A 104 6.65 -4.88 5.97
N ARG A 105 6.48 -3.59 6.29
CA ARG A 105 5.19 -3.00 6.72
C ARG A 105 4.51 -2.28 5.56
N VAL A 106 3.19 -2.34 5.55
CA VAL A 106 2.33 -1.53 4.68
C VAL A 106 1.36 -0.77 5.57
N SER A 107 1.40 0.56 5.51
CA SER A 107 0.49 1.41 6.27
C SER A 107 -0.80 1.65 5.49
N ILE A 108 -1.93 1.61 6.21
CA ILE A 108 -3.25 2.04 5.73
C ILE A 108 -3.82 3.05 6.72
N GLU A 109 -4.38 4.14 6.21
CA GLU A 109 -5.01 5.17 7.04
C GLU A 109 -6.48 4.86 7.33
N VAL A 110 -6.95 5.29 8.50
CA VAL A 110 -8.39 5.39 8.79
C VAL A 110 -9.00 6.58 8.05
N ALA A 111 -10.34 6.68 8.04
CA ALA A 111 -11.03 7.81 7.43
C ALA A 111 -10.63 9.14 8.10
N PRO A 112 -10.19 10.16 7.33
CA PRO A 112 -9.73 11.45 7.91
C PRO A 112 -10.78 12.19 8.74
N GLY A 113 -12.07 11.97 8.43
CA GLY A 113 -13.18 12.55 9.19
C GLY A 113 -13.26 12.09 10.65
N LEU A 114 -12.58 10.98 10.99
CA LEU A 114 -12.53 10.41 12.33
C LEU A 114 -11.36 10.96 13.16
N ALA A 115 -10.50 11.83 12.61
CA ALA A 115 -9.28 12.29 13.26
C ALA A 115 -9.48 12.98 14.63
N SER A 116 -10.68 13.47 14.93
CA SER A 116 -11.04 14.07 16.23
C SER A 116 -11.96 13.20 17.09
N ASP A 117 -12.24 11.97 16.65
CA ASP A 117 -13.08 10.99 17.34
C ASP A 117 -12.22 9.76 17.69
N THR A 118 -11.85 9.66 18.97
CA THR A 118 -11.00 8.56 19.46
C THR A 118 -11.70 7.22 19.36
N ASP A 119 -12.98 7.15 19.71
CA ASP A 119 -13.72 5.89 19.77
C ASP A 119 -13.99 5.34 18.36
N ALA A 120 -14.21 6.22 17.38
CA ALA A 120 -14.36 5.81 15.98
C ALA A 120 -13.02 5.47 15.29
N THR A 121 -11.89 5.94 15.83
CA THR A 121 -10.54 5.66 15.28
C THR A 121 -9.98 4.30 15.73
N ILE A 122 -10.36 3.81 16.92
CA ILE A 122 -9.91 2.53 17.51
C ILE A 122 -10.70 1.35 16.93
#